data_AF-A0A1H4KTT5-F1
#
_entry.id   AF-A0A1H4KTT5-F1
#
_cell.length_a   1.000
_cell.length_b   1.000
_cell.length_c   1.000
_cell.angle_alpha   90.00
_cell.angle_beta   90.00
_cell.angle_gamma   90.00
#
_symmetry.space_group_name_H-M   'P 1'
#
loop_
_entity.id
_entity.type
_entity.pdbx_description
1 polymer ?
#
loop_
_entity_poly.entity_id
_entity_poly.type
_entity_poly.pdbx_seq_one_letter_code
_entity_poly.pdbx_strand_id
1 'polypeptide(L)' 'MSDRPASAETVRQQLPSEAAESLRAYAARTRAQADQFAAVLEDIATNGLPAVDDCTPWETLRETHLARLAAQRPAVA' A
#
# COMPACT_ATOMS: atom_id res chain seq x y z
N MET A 1 27.92 -41.57 5.33
CA MET A 1 28.09 -40.12 5.22
C MET A 1 27.01 -39.62 4.29
N SER A 2 26.04 -38.87 4.79
CA SER A 2 24.94 -38.34 3.99
C SER A 2 25.38 -37.04 3.34
N ASP A 3 25.52 -37.04 2.02
CA ASP A 3 25.74 -35.83 1.24
C ASP A 3 24.44 -35.01 1.28
N ARG A 4 24.42 -33.96 2.09
CA ARG A 4 23.39 -32.93 2.01
C ARG A 4 23.71 -32.13 0.75
N PRO A 5 22.83 -32.07 -0.27
CA PRO A 5 23.11 -31.23 -1.43
C PRO A 5 23.33 -29.81 -0.91
N ALA A 6 24.49 -29.25 -1.26
CA ALA A 6 24.85 -27.88 -0.93
C ALA A 6 23.65 -27.00 -1.23
N SER A 7 23.18 -26.26 -0.22
CA SER A 7 22.11 -25.28 -0.34
C SER A 7 22.31 -24.54 -1.65
N ALA A 8 21.40 -24.73 -2.62
CA ALA A 8 21.48 -24.08 -3.91
C ALA A 8 21.62 -22.59 -3.63
N GLU A 9 22.85 -22.11 -3.76
CA GLU A 9 23.26 -20.75 -3.44
C GLU A 9 22.44 -19.90 -4.39
N THR A 10 21.38 -19.29 -3.88
CA THR A 10 20.41 -18.59 -4.71
C THR A 10 21.09 -17.29 -5.11
N VAL A 11 21.87 -17.35 -6.19
CA VAL A 11 22.55 -16.18 -6.77
C VAL A 11 21.44 -15.19 -7.13
N ARG A 12 21.32 -14.12 -6.34
CA ARG A 12 20.27 -13.11 -6.55
C ARG A 12 20.52 -12.44 -7.90
N GLN A 13 19.58 -12.57 -8.82
CA GLN A 13 19.64 -11.88 -10.11
C GLN A 13 19.39 -10.39 -9.89
N GLN A 14 20.24 -9.55 -10.49
CA GLN A 14 20.18 -8.11 -10.33
C GLN A 14 19.14 -7.51 -11.29
N LEU A 15 18.32 -6.59 -10.78
CA LEU A 15 17.30 -5.91 -11.57
C LEU A 15 17.92 -4.81 -12.44
N PRO A 16 17.29 -4.46 -13.59
CA PRO A 16 17.59 -3.23 -14.30
C PRO A 16 17.48 -2.00 -13.39
N SER A 17 18.30 -0.97 -13.62
CA SER A 17 18.37 0.21 -12.72
C SER A 17 17.00 0.88 -12.54
N GLU A 18 16.26 1.09 -13.63
CA GLU A 18 14.93 1.72 -13.62
C GLU A 18 13.93 0.92 -12.77
N ALA A 19 13.92 -0.41 -12.89
CA ALA A 19 13.06 -1.27 -12.09
C ALA A 19 13.46 -1.22 -10.60
N ALA A 20 14.76 -1.23 -10.31
CA ALA A 20 15.25 -1.09 -8.94
C ALA A 20 14.91 0.29 -8.34
N GLU A 21 15.01 1.37 -9.10
CA GLU A 21 14.62 2.72 -8.69
C GLU A 21 13.12 2.83 -8.44
N SER A 22 12.29 2.28 -9.33
CA SER A 22 10.84 2.22 -9.16
C SER A 22 10.45 1.50 -7.87
N LEU A 23 11.11 0.38 -7.56
CA LEU A 23 10.87 -0.34 -6.30
C LEU A 23 11.32 0.47 -5.07
N ARG A 24 12.46 1.18 -5.15
CA ARG A 24 12.89 2.05 -4.05
C ARG A 24 11.93 3.21 -3.84
N ALA A 25 11.43 3.82 -4.92
CA ALA A 25 10.44 4.90 -4.86
C ALA A 25 9.12 4.40 -4.27
N TYR A 26 8.66 3.22 -4.68
CA TYR A 26 7.48 2.59 -4.11
C TYR A 26 7.69 2.30 -2.62
N ALA A 27 8.82 1.73 -2.23
CA ALA A 27 9.14 1.47 -0.82
C ALA A 27 9.20 2.76 0.01
N ALA A 28 9.73 3.86 -0.54
CA ALA A 28 9.72 5.16 0.13
C ALA A 28 8.29 5.68 0.34
N ARG A 29 7.44 5.58 -0.69
CA ARG A 29 6.01 5.94 -0.58
C ARG A 29 5.29 5.09 0.46
N THR A 30 5.53 3.78 0.47
CA THR A 30 4.91 2.87 1.44
C THR A 30 5.33 3.21 2.87
N ARG A 31 6.61 3.50 3.10
CA ARG A 31 7.07 3.95 4.44
C ARG A 31 6.38 5.25 4.84
N ALA A 32 6.35 6.25 3.96
CA ALA A 32 5.69 7.52 4.25
C ALA A 32 4.18 7.35 4.55
N GLN A 33 3.49 6.44 3.84
CA GLN A 33 2.09 6.11 4.12
C GLN A 33 1.93 5.41 5.47
N ALA A 34 2.84 4.51 5.83
CA ALA A 34 2.83 3.84 7.13
C ALA A 34 3.05 4.84 8.27
N ASP A 35 3.99 5.78 8.11
CA ASP A 35 4.25 6.83 9.10
C ASP A 35 3.03 7.74 9.30
N GLN A 36 2.36 8.13 8.20
CA GLN A 36 1.11 8.90 8.28
C GLN A 36 0.00 8.14 9.00
N PHE A 37 -0.16 6.85 8.70
CA PHE A 37 -1.17 6.03 9.36
C PHE A 37 -0.88 5.84 10.85
N ALA A 38 0.38 5.59 11.22
CA ALA A 38 0.81 5.50 12.61
C ALA A 38 0.50 6.80 13.36
N ALA A 39 0.81 7.96 12.77
CA ALA A 39 0.51 9.26 13.37
C ALA A 39 -0.98 9.47 13.62
N VAL A 40 -1.86 9.05 12.69
CA VAL A 40 -3.32 9.13 12.89
C VAL A 40 -3.78 8.20 14.02
N LEU A 41 -3.26 6.98 14.10
CA LEU A 41 -3.61 6.05 15.18
C LEU A 41 -3.15 6.56 16.55
N GLU A 42 -1.96 7.14 16.63
CA GLU A 42 -1.42 7.77 17.84
C GLU A 42 -2.24 8.99 18.25
N ASP A 43 -2.68 9.80 17.30
CA ASP A 43 -3.58 10.93 17.53
C ASP A 43 -4.93 10.46 18.10
N ILE A 44 -5.55 9.45 17.49
CA ILE A 44 -6.80 8.86 17.98
C ILE A 44 -6.62 8.27 19.39
N ALA A 45 -5.49 7.61 19.66
CA ALA A 45 -5.19 7.06 20.98
C ALA A 45 -5.02 8.17 22.03
N THR A 46 -4.54 9.35 21.63
CA THR A 46 -4.29 10.50 22.51
C THR A 46 -5.54 11.35 22.73
N ASN A 47 -6.30 11.61 21.67
CA ASN A 47 -7.35 12.62 21.61
C ASN A 47 -8.76 12.04 21.47
N GLY A 48 -8.88 10.72 21.27
CA GLY A 48 -10.13 10.05 20.97
C GLY A 48 -10.52 10.16 19.49
N LEU A 49 -11.71 9.67 19.15
CA LEU A 49 -12.22 9.74 17.79
C LEU A 49 -12.65 11.17 17.41
N PRO A 50 -12.50 11.58 16.14
CA PRO A 50 -13.05 12.84 15.65
C PRO A 50 -14.58 12.88 15.79
N ALA A 51 -15.15 14.08 15.85
CA ALA A 51 -16.59 14.24 15.85
C ALA A 51 -17.21 13.71 14.55
N VAL A 52 -18.40 13.11 14.64
CA VAL A 52 -19.09 12.54 13.48
C VAL A 52 -19.38 13.61 12.42
N ASP A 53 -19.68 14.83 12.85
CA ASP A 53 -19.95 15.96 11.95
C ASP A 53 -18.72 16.38 11.13
N ASP A 54 -17.51 16.07 11.60
CA ASP A 54 -16.24 16.30 10.90
C ASP A 54 -15.82 15.12 10.01
N CYS A 55 -16.56 14.00 10.07
CA CYS A 55 -16.26 12.79 9.32
C CYS A 55 -17.04 12.74 8.00
N THR A 56 -16.43 12.16 6.97
CA THR A 56 -17.15 11.82 5.74
C THR A 56 -17.92 10.50 5.92
N PRO A 57 -19.23 10.45 5.63
CA PRO A 57 -19.99 9.22 5.67
C PRO A 57 -19.39 8.14 4.75
N TRP A 58 -19.43 6.90 5.22
CA TRP A 58 -18.88 5.77 4.48
C TRP A 58 -19.52 5.60 3.09
N GLU A 59 -20.84 5.80 3.01
CA GLU A 59 -21.61 5.71 1.79
C GLU A 59 -21.07 6.69 0.74
N THR A 60 -20.76 7.92 1.14
CA THR A 60 -20.22 8.95 0.24
C THR A 60 -18.87 8.52 -0.34
N LEU A 61 -17.95 8.01 0.49
CA LEU A 61 -16.64 7.53 0.05
C LEU A 61 -16.77 6.32 -0.88
N ARG A 62 -17.61 5.36 -0.50
CA ARG A 62 -17.87 4.14 -1.26
C ARG A 62 -18.43 4.45 -2.63
N GLU A 63 -19.49 5.24 -2.72
CA GLU A 63 -20.14 5.55 -4.00
C GLU A 63 -19.23 6.38 -4.91
N THR A 64 -18.46 7.32 -4.35
CA THR A 64 -17.44 8.05 -5.13
C THR A 64 -16.39 7.11 -5.72
N HIS A 65 -15.92 6.15 -4.93
CA HIS A 65 -14.95 5.16 -5.40
C HIS A 65 -15.53 4.22 -6.46
N LEU A 66 -16.76 3.74 -6.25
CA LEU A 66 -17.45 2.87 -7.21
C LEU A 66 -17.72 3.58 -8.53
N ALA A 67 -18.18 4.84 -8.51
CA ALA A 67 -18.36 5.65 -9.70
C ALA A 67 -17.04 5.81 -10.49
N ARG A 68 -15.93 6.05 -9.78
CA ARG A 68 -14.59 6.11 -10.39
C ARG A 68 -14.21 4.79 -11.06
N LEU A 69 -14.43 3.66 -10.40
CA LEU A 69 -14.15 2.34 -10.97
C LEU A 69 -15.06 2.03 -12.17
N ALA A 70 -16.33 2.40 -12.10
CA ALA A 70 -17.27 2.24 -13.21
C ALA A 70 -16.84 3.06 -14.44
N ALA A 71 -16.38 4.29 -14.23
CA ALA A 71 -15.84 5.14 -15.30
C ALA A 71 -14.53 4.60 -15.90
N GLN A 72 -13.75 3.83 -15.15
CA GLN A 72 -12.51 3.21 -15.62
C GLN A 72 -12.74 1.87 -16.33
N ARG A 73 -13.92 1.26 -16.20
CA ARG A 73 -14.23 0.03 -16.93
C ARG A 73 -14.54 0.38 -18.39
N PRO A 74 -13.76 -0.13 -19.36
CA PRO A 74 -14.17 -0.03 -20.76
C PRO A 74 -15.49 -0.79 -20.93
N ALA A 75 -16.42 -0.24 -21.72
CA ALA A 75 -17.64 -0.93 -22.08
C ALA A 75 -17.26 -2.24 -22.77
N VAL A 76 -17.50 -3.37 -22.09
CA VAL A 76 -17.37 -4.69 -22.69
C VAL A 76 -18.50 -4.80 -23.70
N ALA A 77 -18.17 -4.67 -24.98
CA ALA A 77 -19.07 -4.87 -26.11
C ALA A 77 -19.19 -6.36 -26.46
#